data_AF-A0A7Y3H0R7-F1
#
_entry.id   AF-A0A7Y3H0R7-F1
#
_cell.length_a   1.000
_cell.length_b   1.000
_cell.length_c   1.000
_cell.angle_alpha   90.00
_cell.angle_beta   90.00
_cell.angle_gamma   90.00
#
_symmetry.space_group_name_H-M   'P 1'
#
loop_
_entity.id
_entity.type
_entity.pdbx_description
1 polymer ?
#
loop_
_entity_poly.entity_id
_entity_poly.type
_entity_poly.pdbx_seq_one_letter_code
_entity_poly.pdbx_strand_id
1 'polypeptide(L)' 'AVMIDGKMQDDATVKQCHVMVELARVIARRDTDMAEAYGFSAAELG' A
#
# COMPACT_ATOMS: atom_id res chain seq x y z
N ALA A 1 11.13 -14.21 6.13
CA ALA A 1 10.34 -14.59 4.94
C ALA A 1 9.02 -15.24 5.36
N VAL A 2 7.95 -14.99 4.62
CA VAL A 2 6.60 -15.57 4.84
C VAL A 2 6.03 -16.06 3.50
N MET A 3 5.06 -16.98 3.53
CA MET A 3 4.38 -17.45 2.31
C MET A 3 3.00 -16.80 2.23
N ILE A 4 2.72 -16.10 1.12
CA ILE A 4 1.42 -15.50 0.84
C ILE A 4 0.99 -16.00 -0.55
N ASP A 5 -0.22 -16.57 -0.66
CA ASP A 5 -0.76 -17.13 -1.90
C ASP A 5 0.20 -18.08 -2.64
N GLY A 6 0.92 -18.92 -1.89
CA GLY A 6 1.90 -19.86 -2.42
C GLY A 6 3.21 -19.23 -2.90
N LYS A 7 3.43 -17.93 -2.69
CA LYS A 7 4.66 -17.20 -3.05
C LYS A 7 5.46 -16.81 -1.82
N MET A 8 6.77 -17.03 -1.88
CA MET A 8 7.69 -16.61 -0.84
C MET A 8 7.90 -15.10 -0.88
N GLN A 9 7.65 -14.46 0.24
CA GLN A 9 7.93 -13.06 0.49
C GLN A 9 9.15 -12.96 1.38
N ASP A 10 10.18 -12.29 0.90
CA ASP A 10 11.41 -12.02 1.62
C ASP A 10 11.49 -10.52 1.94
N ASP A 11 12.61 -10.11 2.53
CA ASP A 11 12.80 -8.72 2.93
C ASP A 11 12.79 -7.77 1.71
N ALA A 12 13.18 -8.26 0.53
CA ALA A 12 13.16 -7.46 -0.68
C ALA A 12 11.73 -7.28 -1.21
N THR A 13 10.91 -8.33 -1.23
CA THR A 13 9.50 -8.21 -1.65
C THR A 13 8.70 -7.36 -0.67
N VAL A 14 8.96 -7.48 0.63
CA VAL A 14 8.33 -6.62 1.66
C VAL A 14 8.70 -5.16 1.44
N LYS A 15 9.99 -4.83 1.22
CA LYS A 15 10.43 -3.45 0.92
C LYS A 15 9.75 -2.89 -0.34
N GLN A 16 9.61 -3.69 -1.39
CA GLN A 16 8.90 -3.29 -2.60
C GLN A 16 7.41 -3.02 -2.33
N CYS A 17 6.73 -3.87 -1.55
CA CYS A 17 5.34 -3.62 -1.14
C CYS A 17 5.19 -2.30 -0.37
N HIS A 18 6.12 -1.98 0.54
CA HIS A 18 6.11 -0.71 1.26
C HIS A 18 6.20 0.49 0.30
N VAL A 19 7.09 0.46 -0.69
CA VAL A 19 7.19 1.53 -1.70
C VAL A 19 5.86 1.73 -2.43
N MET A 20 5.19 0.64 -2.83
CA MET A 20 3.89 0.73 -3.53
C MET A 20 2.81 1.33 -2.64
N VAL A 21 2.70 0.90 -1.38
CA VAL A 21 1.68 1.38 -0.44
C VAL A 21 1.93 2.84 -0.05
N GLU A 22 3.20 3.24 0.13
CA GLU A 22 3.57 4.62 0.41
C GLU A 22 3.21 5.55 -0.76
N LEU A 23 3.49 5.14 -2.00
CA LEU A 23 3.10 5.90 -3.18
C LEU A 23 1.57 6.04 -3.27
N ALA A 24 0.82 4.95 -3.07
CA ALA A 24 -0.63 4.96 -3.06
C ALA A 24 -1.18 5.94 -2.02
N ARG A 25 -0.58 5.99 -0.81
CA ARG A 25 -0.95 6.95 0.24
C ARG A 25 -0.71 8.39 -0.18
N VAL A 26 0.42 8.68 -0.85
CA VAL A 26 0.72 10.03 -1.37
C VAL A 26 -0.27 10.48 -2.44
N ILE A 27 -0.68 9.57 -3.32
CA ILE A 27 -1.69 9.83 -4.35
C ILE A 27 -3.06 10.07 -3.70
N ALA A 28 -3.50 9.16 -2.82
CA ALA A 28 -4.78 9.22 -2.12
C ALA A 28 -4.98 10.50 -1.30
N ARG A 29 -3.90 11.06 -0.73
CA ARG A 29 -3.96 12.37 -0.02
C ARG A 29 -4.44 13.53 -0.89
N ARG A 30 -4.31 13.41 -2.22
CA ARG A 30 -4.65 14.49 -3.18
C ARG A 30 -5.84 14.16 -4.05
N ASP A 31 -6.34 12.92 -3.99
CA ASP A 31 -7.37 12.39 -4.87
C ASP A 31 -8.30 11.47 -4.06
N THR A 32 -9.54 11.92 -3.87
CA THR A 32 -10.56 11.21 -3.08
C THR A 32 -11.03 9.92 -3.74
N ASP A 33 -11.07 9.88 -5.07
CA ASP A 33 -11.49 8.70 -5.82
C ASP A 33 -10.42 7.60 -5.70
N MET A 34 -9.14 8.00 -5.72
CA MET A 34 -8.03 7.09 -5.45
C MET A 34 -7.97 6.64 -3.99
N ALA A 35 -8.31 7.52 -3.04
CA ALA A 35 -8.42 7.14 -1.63
C ALA A 35 -9.49 6.05 -1.42
N GLU A 36 -10.66 6.19 -2.06
CA GLU A 36 -11.72 5.19 -2.03
C GLU A 36 -11.29 3.89 -2.71
N ALA A 37 -10.71 3.96 -3.91
CA ALA A 37 -10.26 2.78 -4.66
C ALA A 37 -9.16 1.98 -3.92
N TYR A 38 -8.26 2.66 -3.21
CA TYR A 38 -7.24 2.01 -2.39
C TYR A 38 -7.71 1.65 -0.97
N GLY A 39 -8.91 2.07 -0.58
CA GLY A 39 -9.50 1.78 0.73
C GLY A 39 -8.88 2.55 1.90
N PHE A 40 -8.29 3.72 1.66
CA PHE A 40 -7.77 4.57 2.72
C PHE A 40 -8.86 5.47 3.30
N SER A 41 -9.00 5.49 4.62
CA SER A 41 -9.87 6.43 5.31
C SER A 41 -9.23 7.81 5.47
N ALA A 42 -10.05 8.84 5.65
CA ALA A 42 -9.55 10.20 5.93
C ALA A 42 -8.63 10.26 7.16
N ALA A 43 -8.87 9.41 8.16
CA ALA A 43 -8.04 9.31 9.37
C ALA A 43 -6.65 8.72 9.11
N GLU A 44 -6.49 7.90 8.07
CA GLU A 44 -5.20 7.28 7.70
C GLU A 44 -4.37 8.13 6.74
N LEU A 45 -5.00 9.14 6.11
CA LEU A 45 -4.36 10.06 5.18
C LEU A 45 -3.96 11.40 5.82
N GLY A 46 -4.60 11.77 6.93
CA GLY A 46 -4.26 12.92 7.78
C GLY A 46 -2.96 12.76 8.54
#